data_AF-A0A0D9QG03-F1
#
_entry.id   AF-A0A0D9QG03-F1
#
_cell.length_a   1.000
_cell.length_b   1.000
_cell.length_c   1.000
_cell.angle_alpha   90.00
_cell.angle_beta   90.00
_cell.angle_gamma   90.00
#
_symmetry.space_group_name_H-M   'P 1'
#
loop_
_entity.id
_entity.type
_entity.pdbx_description
1 polymer ?
#
loop_
_entity_poly.entity_id
_entity_poly.type
_entity_poly.pdbx_seq_one_letter_code
_entity_poly.pdbx_strand_id
1 'polypeptide(L)'
;MIERILNSRPPSDGIKNQNWKYKTGKGRQNRQKDEEKNLVQNGDMEIAINYKNKLNRECLGTLNSEFIDHRDGDNNQTDAFSDKKDNMVRESVSTQSGMQDDFIIEDMDDSSEEQRNSIHMMEVKSCSAKKKMLKILYIRLIYAVLFTIFGILVQCYFIILSDTYYKIGDEPLKDRIHELYKEVPSFMKTAFINSNIMFFLIITLLRFGLFSPLLISISMFIRLLLMLSSIYCVRSIFIYVTTIPCPIATCQPVRNKSLLENLYTTYLIITAQVYECTDLIISGHTAFTTVLKFFWMFYEKKIYIKAVLFLYCLFIYGMIVISRFHYTVDVLMGYVFGSTVFIFYHSLLEIAAKRYAKHRSFSIKNSNYAASFVERCAVFTYFIKIIGFMEGLEHRLNMAASYDKEWNCFCPCKPVNAKGLITKKRTVNNEEYCDFSDHFYHSYAGSGSFDLSTLKNIVNKIKYLCGIRKKN
;
A
#
# COMPACT_ATOMS: atom_id res chain seq x y z
N MET A 1 -79.17 16.23 14.97
CA MET A 1 -79.48 16.05 13.53
C MET A 1 -78.20 15.60 12.85
N ILE A 2 -78.09 14.43 12.21
CA ILE A 2 -78.97 13.82 11.16
C ILE A 2 -78.80 14.64 9.87
N GLU A 3 -78.40 14.07 8.72
CA GLU A 3 -78.70 12.72 8.21
C GLU A 3 -77.51 11.92 7.60
N ARG A 4 -77.82 10.74 7.04
CA ARG A 4 -76.94 9.73 6.38
C ARG A 4 -77.52 9.41 4.96
N ILE A 5 -77.02 8.34 4.29
CA ILE A 5 -77.60 7.53 3.16
C ILE A 5 -76.62 7.50 1.95
N LEU A 6 -76.21 6.36 1.35
CA LEU A 6 -76.32 4.93 1.71
C LEU A 6 -75.15 4.09 1.12
N ASN A 7 -75.11 2.78 1.42
CA ASN A 7 -74.13 1.78 0.93
C ASN A 7 -74.56 1.07 -0.38
N SER A 8 -73.65 0.34 -1.04
CA SER A 8 -73.88 -1.06 -1.50
C SER A 8 -72.61 -1.71 -2.10
N ARG A 9 -72.60 -3.05 -2.22
CA ARG A 9 -71.46 -3.91 -2.64
C ARG A 9 -71.98 -5.35 -2.95
N PRO A 10 -71.10 -6.30 -3.34
CA PRO A 10 -70.87 -6.94 -4.68
C PRO A 10 -71.99 -7.98 -5.02
N PRO A 11 -71.85 -9.21 -5.62
CA PRO A 11 -70.74 -9.93 -6.30
C PRO A 11 -71.13 -10.75 -7.58
N SER A 12 -70.20 -11.64 -8.00
CA SER A 12 -70.39 -12.98 -8.62
C SER A 12 -70.21 -13.20 -10.13
N ASP A 13 -69.52 -14.33 -10.44
CA ASP A 13 -69.49 -15.17 -11.66
C ASP A 13 -69.12 -14.57 -13.06
N GLY A 14 -68.55 -15.32 -14.02
CA GLY A 14 -67.96 -16.66 -13.95
C GLY A 14 -67.64 -17.34 -15.31
N ILE A 15 -66.42 -17.90 -15.46
CA ILE A 15 -66.06 -19.15 -16.21
C ILE A 15 -66.04 -19.18 -17.78
N LYS A 16 -64.99 -19.85 -18.33
CA LYS A 16 -64.80 -20.52 -19.66
C LYS A 16 -64.32 -19.78 -20.93
N ASN A 17 -63.07 -20.12 -21.30
CA ASN A 17 -62.48 -20.40 -22.64
C ASN A 17 -63.40 -20.49 -23.88
N GLN A 18 -62.85 -20.08 -25.05
CA GLN A 18 -62.63 -21.03 -26.17
C GLN A 18 -61.58 -20.62 -27.23
N ASN A 19 -61.12 -21.61 -27.99
CA ASN A 19 -60.01 -21.64 -28.97
C ASN A 19 -60.26 -20.74 -30.21
N TRP A 20 -59.25 -20.10 -30.83
CA TRP A 20 -58.22 -20.69 -31.72
C TRP A 20 -58.78 -21.60 -32.84
N LYS A 21 -58.71 -21.15 -34.11
CA LYS A 21 -59.00 -21.95 -35.31
C LYS A 21 -58.29 -21.46 -36.59
N TYR A 22 -57.51 -22.35 -37.21
CA TYR A 22 -57.18 -22.41 -38.66
C TYR A 22 -56.33 -21.28 -39.30
N LYS A 23 -55.62 -21.49 -40.44
CA LYS A 23 -55.47 -22.69 -41.32
C LYS A 23 -54.08 -22.80 -41.99
N THR A 24 -53.56 -24.02 -42.04
CA THR A 24 -52.63 -24.69 -43.01
C THR A 24 -51.97 -23.93 -44.17
N GLY A 25 -50.73 -24.29 -44.57
CA GLY A 25 -50.18 -23.81 -45.87
C GLY A 25 -48.88 -24.32 -46.52
N LYS A 26 -48.24 -25.46 -46.15
CA LYS A 26 -47.12 -26.15 -46.88
C LYS A 26 -45.96 -25.30 -47.50
N GLY A 27 -44.71 -25.51 -47.03
CA GLY A 27 -43.49 -25.13 -47.78
C GLY A 27 -42.22 -25.80 -47.27
N ARG A 28 -41.61 -26.71 -48.04
CA ARG A 28 -40.34 -27.40 -47.70
C ARG A 28 -39.14 -26.56 -48.15
N GLN A 29 -38.47 -25.84 -47.23
CA GLN A 29 -37.06 -25.40 -47.40
C GLN A 29 -36.48 -24.84 -46.09
N ASN A 30 -36.07 -25.73 -45.17
CA ASN A 30 -35.07 -25.44 -44.13
C ASN A 30 -34.66 -26.77 -43.48
N ARG A 31 -33.49 -27.28 -43.88
CA ARG A 31 -32.79 -28.38 -43.19
C ARG A 31 -31.26 -28.24 -43.23
N GLN A 32 -30.76 -27.37 -44.12
CA GLN A 32 -29.33 -27.15 -44.36
C GLN A 32 -28.74 -26.02 -43.48
N LYS A 33 -29.56 -25.06 -43.05
CA LYS A 33 -29.14 -23.94 -42.17
C LYS A 33 -29.03 -24.31 -40.68
N ASP A 34 -29.66 -25.41 -40.27
CA ASP A 34 -29.57 -25.90 -38.89
C ASP A 34 -28.38 -26.84 -38.70
N GLU A 35 -27.98 -27.60 -39.74
CA GLU A 35 -26.73 -28.38 -39.74
C GLU A 35 -25.51 -27.44 -39.70
N GLU A 36 -25.50 -26.39 -40.51
CA GLU A 36 -24.42 -25.38 -40.55
C GLU A 36 -24.21 -24.69 -39.19
N LYS A 37 -25.28 -24.36 -38.45
CA LYS A 37 -25.18 -23.81 -37.08
C LYS A 37 -24.63 -24.81 -36.06
N ASN A 38 -25.02 -26.08 -36.14
CA ASN A 38 -24.49 -27.11 -35.24
C ASN A 38 -23.02 -27.42 -35.53
N LEU A 39 -22.58 -27.34 -36.80
CA LEU A 39 -21.17 -27.42 -37.19
C LEU A 39 -20.34 -26.28 -36.60
N VAL A 40 -20.82 -25.03 -36.65
CA VAL A 40 -20.12 -23.88 -36.03
C VAL A 40 -20.04 -24.04 -34.51
N GLN A 41 -21.13 -24.40 -33.82
CA GLN A 41 -21.11 -24.59 -32.36
C GLN A 41 -20.20 -25.76 -31.93
N ASN A 42 -20.16 -26.86 -32.68
CA ASN A 42 -19.22 -27.95 -32.41
C ASN A 42 -17.77 -27.52 -32.65
N GLY A 43 -17.49 -26.73 -33.70
CA GLY A 43 -16.16 -26.16 -33.97
C GLY A 43 -15.68 -25.24 -32.84
N ASP A 44 -16.51 -24.31 -32.39
CA ASP A 44 -16.19 -23.41 -31.26
C ASP A 44 -15.95 -24.20 -29.96
N MET A 45 -16.75 -25.24 -29.71
CA MET A 45 -16.60 -26.12 -28.54
C MET A 45 -15.34 -26.99 -28.61
N GLU A 46 -15.00 -27.51 -29.79
CA GLU A 46 -13.76 -28.27 -30.02
C GLU A 46 -12.52 -27.38 -29.90
N ILE A 47 -12.56 -26.15 -30.42
CA ILE A 47 -11.52 -25.13 -30.22
C ILE A 47 -11.35 -24.83 -28.72
N ALA A 48 -12.44 -24.64 -27.97
CA ALA A 48 -12.39 -24.41 -26.53
C ALA A 48 -11.80 -25.60 -25.76
N ILE A 49 -12.14 -26.84 -26.14
CA ILE A 49 -11.56 -28.07 -25.58
C ILE A 49 -10.06 -28.15 -25.91
N ASN A 50 -9.66 -27.85 -27.14
CA ASN A 50 -8.26 -27.91 -27.56
C ASN A 50 -7.42 -26.81 -26.87
N TYR A 51 -7.98 -25.61 -26.68
CA TYR A 51 -7.35 -24.53 -25.91
C TYR A 51 -7.21 -24.91 -24.42
N LYS A 52 -8.24 -25.51 -23.82
CA LYS A 52 -8.18 -26.04 -22.44
C LYS A 52 -7.14 -27.17 -22.29
N ASN A 53 -7.04 -28.06 -23.27
CA ASN A 53 -6.05 -29.13 -23.30
C ASN A 53 -4.62 -28.60 -23.50
N LYS A 54 -4.43 -27.54 -24.30
CA LYS A 54 -3.15 -26.84 -24.43
C LYS A 54 -2.76 -26.15 -23.12
N LEU A 55 -3.68 -25.43 -22.49
CA LEU A 55 -3.47 -24.78 -21.19
C LEU A 55 -3.11 -25.81 -20.10
N ASN A 56 -3.80 -26.94 -20.07
CA ASN A 56 -3.46 -28.06 -19.18
C ASN A 56 -2.06 -28.64 -19.49
N ARG A 57 -1.65 -28.75 -20.76
CA ARG A 57 -0.32 -29.27 -21.14
C ARG A 57 0.81 -28.30 -20.77
N GLU A 58 0.59 -26.99 -20.88
CA GLU A 58 1.52 -25.95 -20.40
C GLU A 58 1.60 -25.94 -18.85
N CYS A 59 0.47 -26.11 -18.16
CA CYS A 59 0.42 -26.22 -16.71
C CYS A 59 1.16 -27.49 -16.20
N LEU A 60 0.93 -28.64 -16.83
CA LEU A 60 1.58 -29.91 -16.50
C LEU A 60 3.10 -29.87 -16.74
N GLY A 61 3.52 -29.21 -17.83
CA GLY A 61 4.95 -28.96 -18.12
C GLY A 61 5.67 -28.09 -17.09
N THR A 62 4.94 -27.45 -16.16
CA THR A 62 5.50 -26.59 -15.10
C THR A 62 5.48 -27.28 -13.71
N LEU A 63 4.96 -28.52 -13.60
CA LEU A 63 4.76 -29.20 -12.31
C LEU A 63 5.71 -30.38 -12.04
N ASN A 64 6.47 -30.85 -13.03
CA ASN A 64 7.36 -32.00 -12.87
C ASN A 64 8.70 -31.63 -12.20
N SER A 65 8.68 -31.44 -10.88
CA SER A 65 9.88 -31.55 -10.01
C SER A 65 9.53 -31.91 -8.56
N GLU A 66 8.74 -32.98 -8.38
CA GLU A 66 8.73 -33.72 -7.11
C GLU A 66 10.17 -34.27 -6.89
N PHE A 67 10.84 -34.10 -5.74
CA PHE A 67 10.43 -34.37 -4.36
C PHE A 67 9.94 -35.81 -4.15
N ILE A 68 10.86 -36.75 -4.30
CA ILE A 68 10.72 -38.12 -3.78
C ILE A 68 10.87 -38.05 -2.25
N ASP A 69 9.78 -38.29 -1.53
CA ASP A 69 9.77 -38.61 -0.09
C ASP A 69 10.12 -40.09 0.08
N HIS A 70 11.09 -40.42 0.92
CA HIS A 70 11.37 -41.79 1.33
C HIS A 70 11.34 -41.87 2.85
N ARG A 71 10.32 -42.56 3.37
CA ARG A 71 10.17 -42.87 4.79
C ARG A 71 10.70 -44.27 5.06
N ASP A 72 11.73 -44.31 5.89
CA ASP A 72 12.15 -45.33 6.86
C ASP A 72 13.33 -44.66 7.62
N GLY A 73 13.72 -45.02 8.84
CA GLY A 73 13.33 -46.06 9.78
C GLY A 73 14.42 -46.05 10.88
N ASP A 74 14.09 -46.30 12.15
CA ASP A 74 15.03 -46.05 13.25
C ASP A 74 16.32 -46.89 13.16
N ASN A 75 17.50 -46.28 13.35
CA ASN A 75 18.35 -46.48 14.56
C ASN A 75 19.78 -45.88 14.43
N ASN A 76 20.28 -45.42 15.59
CA ASN A 76 21.65 -45.45 16.14
C ASN A 76 22.94 -45.34 15.27
N GLN A 77 23.90 -44.69 15.93
CA GLN A 77 25.32 -45.07 16.07
C GLN A 77 26.39 -44.27 15.29
N THR A 78 27.50 -44.15 16.01
CA THR A 78 28.62 -43.21 15.93
C THR A 78 29.72 -43.56 14.91
N ASP A 79 30.63 -42.58 14.74
CA ASP A 79 32.09 -42.72 14.53
C ASP A 79 32.74 -42.81 13.13
N ALA A 80 33.95 -42.21 13.13
CA ALA A 80 35.17 -42.53 12.37
C ALA A 80 35.36 -42.12 10.88
N PHE A 81 36.39 -41.30 10.68
CA PHE A 81 37.49 -41.39 9.68
C PHE A 81 37.37 -42.33 8.46
N SER A 82 37.75 -41.81 7.29
CA SER A 82 39.05 -42.15 6.67
C SER A 82 39.39 -41.21 5.50
N ASP A 83 40.68 -40.94 5.31
CA ASP A 83 41.22 -40.40 4.05
C ASP A 83 41.01 -41.37 2.88
N LYS A 84 40.96 -40.84 1.65
CA LYS A 84 41.78 -41.41 0.57
C LYS A 84 42.23 -40.34 -0.43
N LYS A 85 43.46 -40.51 -0.91
CA LYS A 85 44.22 -39.59 -1.76
C LYS A 85 44.89 -40.44 -2.83
N ASP A 86 44.69 -40.08 -4.09
CA ASP A 86 45.45 -40.64 -5.21
C ASP A 86 45.91 -39.51 -6.15
N ASN A 87 47.16 -39.60 -6.61
CA ASN A 87 47.82 -38.64 -7.51
C ASN A 87 48.12 -39.33 -8.85
N MET A 88 48.20 -38.57 -9.95
CA MET A 88 48.94 -39.03 -11.15
C MET A 88 49.78 -37.91 -11.79
N VAL A 89 50.98 -38.29 -12.24
CA VAL A 89 52.12 -37.47 -12.68
C VAL A 89 53.08 -38.41 -13.46
N ARG A 90 54.06 -38.02 -14.29
CA ARG A 90 54.70 -36.72 -14.58
C ARG A 90 55.44 -36.76 -15.94
N GLU A 91 55.13 -35.85 -16.86
CA GLU A 91 55.94 -35.63 -18.08
C GLU A 91 55.89 -34.14 -18.51
N SER A 92 56.94 -33.51 -19.06
CA SER A 92 58.34 -33.40 -18.57
C SER A 92 59.11 -32.34 -19.38
N VAL A 93 59.84 -31.43 -18.71
CA VAL A 93 61.18 -30.89 -19.09
C VAL A 93 61.32 -30.28 -20.50
N SER A 94 61.62 -28.99 -20.65
CA SER A 94 62.94 -28.41 -20.32
C SER A 94 62.93 -26.88 -20.25
N THR A 95 64.09 -26.27 -19.95
CA THR A 95 64.31 -24.81 -20.00
C THR A 95 65.79 -24.54 -20.28
N GLN A 96 66.10 -23.55 -21.14
CA GLN A 96 67.17 -22.53 -21.02
C GLN A 96 67.83 -22.13 -22.35
N SER A 97 68.17 -20.83 -22.45
CA SER A 97 69.00 -20.14 -23.46
C SER A 97 68.34 -19.77 -24.80
N GLY A 98 68.72 -18.59 -25.31
CA GLY A 98 68.15 -17.93 -26.50
C GLY A 98 67.73 -16.50 -26.16
N MET A 99 68.38 -15.50 -26.76
CA MET A 99 68.07 -14.07 -26.59
C MET A 99 67.82 -13.44 -27.95
N GLN A 100 66.56 -13.11 -28.25
CA GLN A 100 66.20 -12.12 -29.26
C GLN A 100 64.76 -11.66 -29.01
N ASP A 101 64.51 -10.37 -29.21
CA ASP A 101 63.19 -9.77 -29.09
C ASP A 101 62.30 -10.20 -30.28
N ASP A 102 61.05 -10.57 -30.02
CA ASP A 102 59.97 -10.18 -30.92
C ASP A 102 58.59 -10.12 -30.23
N PHE A 103 57.73 -9.32 -30.83
CA PHE A 103 56.49 -8.74 -30.32
C PHE A 103 55.35 -9.75 -30.01
N ILE A 104 54.82 -9.75 -28.78
CA ILE A 104 53.43 -10.15 -28.47
C ILE A 104 52.81 -9.11 -27.51
N ILE A 105 51.81 -8.38 -28.01
CA ILE A 105 50.89 -7.56 -27.20
C ILE A 105 49.45 -8.04 -27.48
N GLU A 106 49.17 -9.26 -27.07
CA GLU A 106 47.84 -9.90 -27.08
C GLU A 106 47.73 -10.72 -25.78
N ASP A 107 46.88 -10.26 -24.85
CA ASP A 107 46.36 -10.95 -23.64
C ASP A 107 45.80 -9.93 -22.62
N MET A 108 46.33 -8.69 -22.59
CA MET A 108 45.93 -7.70 -21.59
C MET A 108 44.51 -7.15 -21.79
N ASP A 109 44.10 -6.91 -23.04
CA ASP A 109 42.78 -6.32 -23.34
C ASP A 109 41.63 -7.27 -23.01
N ASP A 110 41.77 -8.59 -23.26
CA ASP A 110 40.69 -9.57 -23.11
C ASP A 110 40.23 -9.70 -21.64
N SER A 111 41.18 -9.68 -20.70
CA SER A 111 40.88 -9.60 -19.27
C SER A 111 40.11 -8.32 -18.88
N SER A 112 40.36 -7.22 -19.60
CA SER A 112 39.69 -5.92 -19.39
C SER A 112 38.31 -5.89 -20.05
N GLU A 113 38.14 -6.57 -21.17
CA GLU A 113 36.87 -6.78 -21.88
C GLU A 113 35.96 -7.70 -21.05
N GLU A 114 36.43 -8.84 -20.54
CA GLU A 114 35.67 -9.69 -19.61
C GLU A 114 35.26 -8.93 -18.34
N GLN A 115 36.17 -8.15 -17.74
CA GLN A 115 35.84 -7.34 -16.57
C GLN A 115 34.81 -6.24 -16.91
N ARG A 116 34.88 -5.63 -18.10
CA ARG A 116 33.93 -4.62 -18.56
C ARG A 116 32.57 -5.22 -18.93
N ASN A 117 32.55 -6.39 -19.57
CA ASN A 117 31.36 -7.14 -19.96
C ASN A 117 30.63 -7.73 -18.75
N SER A 118 31.35 -8.22 -17.74
CA SER A 118 30.76 -8.65 -16.47
C SER A 118 30.19 -7.46 -15.68
N ILE A 119 30.89 -6.32 -15.59
CA ILE A 119 30.35 -5.08 -15.01
C ILE A 119 29.08 -4.63 -15.75
N HIS A 120 29.11 -4.58 -17.08
CA HIS A 120 27.96 -4.16 -17.90
C HIS A 120 26.78 -5.13 -17.76
N MET A 121 27.02 -6.45 -17.78
CA MET A 121 25.97 -7.46 -17.56
C MET A 121 25.39 -7.38 -16.14
N MET A 122 26.21 -7.11 -15.12
CA MET A 122 25.72 -6.83 -13.77
C MET A 122 24.86 -5.56 -13.74
N GLU A 123 25.29 -4.47 -14.37
CA GLU A 123 24.53 -3.20 -14.41
C GLU A 123 23.18 -3.36 -15.14
N VAL A 124 23.14 -4.10 -16.24
CA VAL A 124 21.92 -4.47 -16.99
C VAL A 124 20.97 -5.32 -16.14
N LYS A 125 21.48 -6.35 -15.44
CA LYS A 125 20.69 -7.14 -14.48
C LYS A 125 20.13 -6.27 -13.35
N SER A 126 20.95 -5.36 -12.81
CA SER A 126 20.57 -4.36 -11.80
C SER A 126 19.42 -3.45 -12.28
N CYS A 127 19.54 -2.91 -13.49
CA CYS A 127 18.54 -2.02 -14.08
C CYS A 127 17.21 -2.75 -14.28
N SER A 128 17.26 -4.03 -14.67
CA SER A 128 16.09 -4.90 -14.78
C SER A 128 15.42 -5.16 -13.41
N ALA A 129 16.20 -5.47 -12.38
CA ALA A 129 15.71 -5.69 -11.01
C ALA A 129 15.00 -4.45 -10.45
N LYS A 130 15.67 -3.27 -10.47
CA LYS A 130 15.09 -1.98 -10.05
C LYS A 130 13.80 -1.66 -10.82
N LYS A 131 13.75 -1.90 -12.14
CA LYS A 131 12.56 -1.67 -12.98
C LYS A 131 11.40 -2.61 -12.60
N LYS A 132 11.67 -3.88 -12.29
CA LYS A 132 10.68 -4.85 -11.77
C LYS A 132 10.13 -4.41 -10.41
N MET A 133 10.98 -3.96 -9.50
CA MET A 133 10.58 -3.42 -8.19
C MET A 133 9.68 -2.18 -8.32
N LEU A 134 10.08 -1.23 -9.15
CA LEU A 134 9.32 0.00 -9.39
C LEU A 134 7.91 -0.31 -9.96
N LYS A 135 7.80 -1.28 -10.89
CA LYS A 135 6.51 -1.72 -11.42
C LYS A 135 5.60 -2.27 -10.31
N ILE A 136 6.14 -3.07 -9.38
CA ILE A 136 5.38 -3.66 -8.27
C ILE A 136 4.91 -2.57 -7.29
N LEU A 137 5.79 -1.68 -6.86
CA LEU A 137 5.42 -0.57 -5.97
C LEU A 137 4.40 0.37 -6.62
N TYR A 138 4.47 0.61 -7.93
CA TYR A 138 3.49 1.42 -8.65
C TYR A 138 2.09 0.75 -8.68
N ILE A 139 2.01 -0.58 -8.81
CA ILE A 139 0.74 -1.31 -8.69
C ILE A 139 0.17 -1.21 -7.26
N ARG A 140 1.02 -1.26 -6.23
CA ARG A 140 0.58 -1.04 -4.84
C ARG A 140 0.14 0.40 -4.57
N LEU A 141 0.79 1.38 -5.21
CA LEU A 141 0.36 2.79 -5.16
C LEU A 141 -1.03 2.96 -5.78
N ILE A 142 -1.32 2.33 -6.92
CA ILE A 142 -2.68 2.33 -7.52
C ILE A 142 -3.71 1.76 -6.54
N TYR A 143 -3.43 0.62 -5.89
CA TYR A 143 -4.33 0.05 -4.88
C TYR A 143 -4.54 0.98 -3.67
N ALA A 144 -3.48 1.65 -3.19
CA ALA A 144 -3.60 2.62 -2.10
C ALA A 144 -4.41 3.87 -2.50
N VAL A 145 -4.25 4.36 -3.73
CA VAL A 145 -5.05 5.47 -4.29
C VAL A 145 -6.52 5.07 -4.42
N LEU A 146 -6.82 3.88 -4.95
CA LEU A 146 -8.21 3.38 -5.04
C LEU A 146 -8.86 3.23 -3.65
N PHE A 147 -8.13 2.75 -2.65
CA PHE A 147 -8.61 2.70 -1.27
C PHE A 147 -8.80 4.10 -0.65
N THR A 148 -7.99 5.09 -1.06
CA THR A 148 -8.16 6.49 -0.63
C THR A 148 -9.40 7.12 -1.24
N ILE A 149 -9.64 6.91 -2.54
CA ILE A 149 -10.86 7.35 -3.23
C ILE A 149 -12.08 6.73 -2.57
N PHE A 150 -12.06 5.42 -2.31
CA PHE A 150 -13.11 4.72 -1.59
C PHE A 150 -13.36 5.32 -0.19
N GLY A 151 -12.31 5.50 0.62
CA GLY A 151 -12.44 6.07 1.97
C GLY A 151 -12.97 7.50 1.99
N ILE A 152 -12.61 8.34 1.01
CA ILE A 152 -13.15 9.70 0.85
C ILE A 152 -14.63 9.66 0.44
N LEU A 153 -15.01 8.82 -0.52
CA LEU A 153 -16.40 8.68 -0.97
C LEU A 153 -17.31 8.16 0.17
N VAL A 154 -16.84 7.18 0.94
CA VAL A 154 -17.54 6.67 2.13
C VAL A 154 -17.70 7.76 3.18
N GLN A 155 -16.64 8.52 3.47
CA GLN A 155 -16.68 9.65 4.41
C GLN A 155 -17.69 10.72 4.01
N CYS A 156 -17.66 11.18 2.75
CA CYS A 156 -18.58 12.20 2.25
C CYS A 156 -20.03 11.72 2.26
N TYR A 157 -20.28 10.45 1.89
CA TYR A 157 -21.61 9.85 1.93
C TYR A 157 -22.18 9.78 3.35
N PHE A 158 -21.37 9.37 4.33
CA PHE A 158 -21.82 9.31 5.74
C PHE A 158 -21.97 10.69 6.39
N ILE A 159 -21.23 11.71 5.94
CA ILE A 159 -21.49 13.11 6.35
C ILE A 159 -22.85 13.58 5.82
N ILE A 160 -23.12 13.47 4.51
CA ILE A 160 -24.41 13.85 3.89
C ILE A 160 -25.59 13.11 4.57
N LEU A 161 -25.37 11.87 4.99
CA LEU A 161 -26.36 11.08 5.71
C LEU A 161 -26.56 11.55 7.17
N SER A 162 -25.50 12.00 7.87
CA SER A 162 -25.59 12.55 9.24
C SER A 162 -26.16 13.98 9.26
N ASP A 163 -25.78 14.84 8.30
CA ASP A 163 -26.38 16.17 8.09
C ASP A 163 -27.91 16.09 7.86
N THR A 164 -28.42 14.98 7.34
CA THR A 164 -29.88 14.74 7.20
C THR A 164 -30.60 14.60 8.54
N TYR A 165 -29.89 14.28 9.64
CA TYR A 165 -30.42 14.24 11.01
C TYR A 165 -30.12 15.52 11.81
N TYR A 166 -29.39 16.48 11.24
CA TYR A 166 -29.02 17.72 11.92
C TYR A 166 -30.22 18.66 12.14
N LYS A 167 -30.32 19.24 13.33
CA LYS A 167 -31.35 20.21 13.69
C LYS A 167 -30.81 21.63 13.64
N ILE A 168 -31.48 22.49 12.89
CA ILE A 168 -31.15 23.91 12.81
C ILE A 168 -31.67 24.60 14.08
N GLY A 169 -30.78 25.23 14.85
CA GLY A 169 -31.12 26.01 16.05
C GLY A 169 -30.79 25.35 17.40
N ASP A 170 -30.21 24.15 17.42
CA ASP A 170 -29.68 23.56 18.66
C ASP A 170 -28.51 24.42 19.23
N GLU A 171 -28.44 24.61 20.55
CA GLU A 171 -27.36 25.40 21.20
C GLU A 171 -25.99 24.68 21.06
N PRO A 172 -24.91 25.39 20.67
CA PRO A 172 -23.56 24.82 20.66
C PRO A 172 -23.11 24.28 22.03
N LEU A 173 -22.24 23.26 22.02
CA LEU A 173 -21.66 22.74 23.27
C LEU A 173 -20.72 23.78 23.92
N LYS A 174 -20.71 23.80 25.25
CA LYS A 174 -19.91 24.74 26.05
C LYS A 174 -18.46 24.30 26.13
N ASP A 175 -17.65 24.83 25.21
CA ASP A 175 -16.21 24.61 25.14
C ASP A 175 -15.44 25.77 25.78
N ARG A 176 -14.48 25.45 26.67
CA ARG A 176 -13.73 26.44 27.45
C ARG A 176 -12.85 27.37 26.61
N ILE A 177 -12.38 26.92 25.45
CA ILE A 177 -11.61 27.77 24.52
C ILE A 177 -12.55 28.66 23.72
N HIS A 178 -13.74 28.16 23.35
CA HIS A 178 -14.78 28.99 22.70
C HIS A 178 -15.41 30.01 23.66
N GLU A 179 -15.47 29.74 24.96
CA GLU A 179 -15.87 30.71 25.99
C GLU A 179 -14.80 31.79 26.22
N LEU A 180 -13.51 31.42 26.16
CA LEU A 180 -12.37 32.33 26.30
C LEU A 180 -12.24 33.27 25.08
N TYR A 181 -12.31 32.74 23.87
CA TYR A 181 -12.22 33.49 22.61
C TYR A 181 -13.62 33.79 22.07
N LYS A 182 -14.33 34.73 22.70
CA LYS A 182 -15.70 35.12 22.30
C LYS A 182 -15.76 35.54 20.83
N GLU A 183 -14.89 36.43 20.40
CA GLU A 183 -14.76 36.84 18.99
C GLU A 183 -13.68 36.00 18.27
N VAL A 184 -14.00 35.55 17.06
CA VAL A 184 -13.02 34.85 16.19
C VAL A 184 -12.15 35.90 15.49
N PRO A 185 -10.81 35.87 15.61
CA PRO A 185 -9.95 36.81 14.92
C PRO A 185 -10.12 36.71 13.40
N SER A 186 -10.30 37.85 12.72
CA SER A 186 -10.81 37.94 11.34
C SER A 186 -9.96 37.23 10.26
N PHE A 187 -8.72 36.87 10.56
CA PHE A 187 -7.84 36.09 9.70
C PHE A 187 -8.03 34.57 9.82
N MET A 188 -8.63 34.07 10.91
CA MET A 188 -8.82 32.63 11.20
C MET A 188 -9.99 32.00 10.41
N LYS A 189 -10.18 32.39 9.15
CA LYS A 189 -11.21 31.84 8.27
C LYS A 189 -10.87 30.40 7.88
N THR A 190 -11.88 29.55 7.66
CA THR A 190 -11.72 28.14 7.26
C THR A 190 -10.76 27.96 6.07
N ALA A 191 -10.88 28.84 5.05
CA ALA A 191 -9.97 28.84 3.90
C ALA A 191 -8.48 29.06 4.27
N PHE A 192 -8.17 29.91 5.26
CA PHE A 192 -6.80 30.14 5.73
C PHE A 192 -6.26 28.93 6.51
N ILE A 193 -7.11 28.28 7.32
CA ILE A 193 -6.74 27.07 8.05
C ILE A 193 -6.46 25.92 7.07
N ASN A 194 -7.36 25.69 6.12
CA ASN A 194 -7.19 24.67 5.08
C ASN A 194 -5.97 24.96 4.19
N SER A 195 -5.68 26.24 3.91
CA SER A 195 -4.45 26.64 3.21
C SER A 195 -3.18 26.29 3.99
N ASN A 196 -3.15 26.49 5.31
CA ASN A 196 -2.02 26.08 6.16
C ASN A 196 -1.85 24.55 6.18
N ILE A 197 -2.95 23.81 6.25
CA ILE A 197 -2.92 22.33 6.21
C ILE A 197 -2.43 21.82 4.84
N MET A 198 -2.86 22.44 3.73
CA MET A 198 -2.36 22.12 2.40
C MET A 198 -0.90 22.54 2.19
N PHE A 199 -0.46 23.68 2.73
CA PHE A 199 0.95 24.04 2.75
C PHE A 199 1.78 22.99 3.50
N PHE A 200 1.30 22.52 4.67
CA PHE A 200 1.98 21.47 5.43
C PHE A 200 2.06 20.14 4.66
N LEU A 201 0.98 19.76 3.95
CA LEU A 201 1.01 18.62 3.03
C LEU A 201 2.07 18.83 1.95
N ILE A 202 2.04 19.97 1.24
CA ILE A 202 2.94 20.25 0.12
C ILE A 202 4.42 20.18 0.55
N ILE A 203 4.82 20.78 1.67
CA ILE A 203 6.22 20.68 2.13
C ILE A 203 6.59 19.26 2.58
N THR A 204 5.63 18.48 3.10
CA THR A 204 5.82 17.08 3.47
C THR A 204 6.03 16.21 2.23
N LEU A 205 5.18 16.36 1.21
CA LEU A 205 5.31 15.66 -0.07
C LEU A 205 6.57 16.10 -0.82
N LEU A 206 6.98 17.37 -0.72
CA LEU A 206 8.23 17.86 -1.30
C LEU A 206 9.46 17.19 -0.66
N ARG A 207 9.51 17.13 0.69
CA ARG A 207 10.59 16.45 1.44
C ARG A 207 10.64 14.97 1.10
N PHE A 208 9.59 14.21 1.44
CA PHE A 208 9.63 12.75 1.36
C PHE A 208 9.46 12.23 -0.08
N GLY A 209 8.92 13.06 -0.98
CA GLY A 209 8.81 12.79 -2.41
C GLY A 209 10.12 12.97 -3.17
N LEU A 210 10.72 14.17 -3.14
CA LEU A 210 11.89 14.53 -3.97
C LEU A 210 13.24 14.38 -3.27
N PHE A 211 13.29 14.54 -1.94
CA PHE A 211 14.52 14.56 -1.15
C PHE A 211 14.73 13.27 -0.35
N SER A 212 14.35 12.14 -0.93
CA SER A 212 14.50 10.78 -0.38
C SER A 212 14.58 9.74 -1.52
N PRO A 213 15.20 8.56 -1.32
CA PRO A 213 15.35 7.56 -2.39
C PRO A 213 14.01 7.12 -2.98
N LEU A 214 13.90 7.05 -4.31
CA LEU A 214 12.63 6.92 -5.04
C LEU A 214 11.76 5.74 -4.60
N LEU A 215 12.36 4.58 -4.31
CA LEU A 215 11.63 3.39 -3.85
C LEU A 215 11.04 3.58 -2.43
N ILE A 216 11.74 4.35 -1.58
CA ILE A 216 11.30 4.68 -0.22
C ILE A 216 10.25 5.79 -0.28
N SER A 217 10.45 6.81 -1.13
CA SER A 217 9.49 7.88 -1.43
C SER A 217 8.11 7.32 -1.81
N ILE A 218 8.04 6.38 -2.77
CA ILE A 218 6.78 5.72 -3.15
C ILE A 218 6.17 4.93 -1.99
N SER A 219 6.97 4.25 -1.16
CA SER A 219 6.49 3.59 0.05
C SER A 219 5.90 4.57 1.06
N MET A 220 6.54 5.72 1.32
CA MET A 220 5.98 6.75 2.23
C MET A 220 4.64 7.28 1.74
N PHE A 221 4.47 7.46 0.42
CA PHE A 221 3.17 7.78 -0.17
C PHE A 221 2.12 6.67 0.07
N ILE A 222 2.47 5.39 -0.14
CA ILE A 222 1.59 4.25 0.16
C ILE A 222 1.18 4.25 1.64
N ARG A 223 2.11 4.48 2.57
CA ARG A 223 1.84 4.58 4.02
C ARG A 223 0.87 5.70 4.34
N LEU A 224 1.12 6.90 3.81
CA LEU A 224 0.28 8.08 4.04
C LEU A 224 -1.15 7.82 3.54
N LEU A 225 -1.29 7.37 2.30
CA LEU A 225 -2.59 7.03 1.69
C LEU A 225 -3.34 5.98 2.52
N LEU A 226 -2.69 4.86 2.90
CA LEU A 226 -3.33 3.80 3.68
C LEU A 226 -3.77 4.25 5.09
N MET A 227 -2.94 5.04 5.80
CA MET A 227 -3.30 5.56 7.12
C MET A 227 -4.46 6.55 7.05
N LEU A 228 -4.44 7.47 6.08
CA LEU A 228 -5.53 8.45 5.89
C LEU A 228 -6.84 7.78 5.46
N SER A 229 -6.78 6.80 4.54
CA SER A 229 -7.94 5.99 4.15
C SER A 229 -8.56 5.27 5.36
N SER A 230 -7.71 4.68 6.20
CA SER A 230 -8.15 3.97 7.42
C SER A 230 -8.76 4.94 8.45
N ILE A 231 -8.21 6.15 8.59
CA ILE A 231 -8.79 7.21 9.43
C ILE A 231 -10.19 7.58 8.92
N TYR A 232 -10.35 7.84 7.63
CA TYR A 232 -11.65 8.23 7.06
C TYR A 232 -12.69 7.12 7.18
N CYS A 233 -12.40 5.88 6.75
CA CYS A 233 -13.33 4.75 6.86
C CYS A 233 -13.84 4.51 8.30
N VAL A 234 -13.01 4.77 9.31
CA VAL A 234 -13.41 4.65 10.72
C VAL A 234 -14.18 5.90 11.21
N ARG A 235 -13.72 7.12 10.89
CA ARG A 235 -14.44 8.38 11.21
C ARG A 235 -15.87 8.38 10.67
N SER A 236 -16.07 7.83 9.46
CA SER A 236 -17.37 7.71 8.81
C SER A 236 -18.43 7.05 9.70
N ILE A 237 -18.02 6.00 10.43
CA ILE A 237 -18.90 5.27 11.36
C ILE A 237 -19.26 6.17 12.55
N PHE A 238 -18.29 6.87 13.14
CA PHE A 238 -18.52 7.74 14.30
C PHE A 238 -19.44 8.93 13.98
N ILE A 239 -19.26 9.58 12.83
CA ILE A 239 -20.06 10.74 12.39
C ILE A 239 -21.51 10.33 12.07
N TYR A 240 -21.72 9.11 11.56
CA TYR A 240 -23.06 8.59 11.31
C TYR A 240 -23.77 8.10 12.57
N VAL A 241 -23.05 7.46 13.50
CA VAL A 241 -23.64 6.91 14.74
C VAL A 241 -24.01 8.02 15.74
N THR A 242 -23.31 9.15 15.73
CA THR A 242 -23.57 10.27 16.65
C THR A 242 -23.46 11.62 15.95
N THR A 243 -24.52 12.42 16.03
CA THR A 243 -24.53 13.83 15.59
C THR A 243 -24.34 14.77 16.79
N ILE A 244 -23.60 15.87 16.62
CA ILE A 244 -23.35 16.91 17.64
C ILE A 244 -23.78 18.27 17.07
N PRO A 245 -24.38 19.19 17.86
CA PRO A 245 -24.71 20.55 17.38
C PRO A 245 -23.46 21.33 16.95
N CYS A 246 -23.58 22.11 15.88
CA CYS A 246 -22.43 22.81 15.30
C CYS A 246 -21.95 23.97 16.19
N PRO A 247 -20.64 24.21 16.33
CA PRO A 247 -20.11 25.43 16.98
C PRO A 247 -20.62 26.74 16.33
N ILE A 248 -21.11 26.66 15.09
CA ILE A 248 -21.65 27.76 14.31
C ILE A 248 -23.18 27.61 14.24
N ALA A 249 -23.91 28.36 15.06
CA ALA A 249 -25.37 28.28 15.16
C ALA A 249 -26.11 28.59 13.83
N THR A 250 -25.47 29.26 12.87
CA THR A 250 -26.01 29.57 11.54
C THR A 250 -25.72 28.50 10.48
N CYS A 251 -25.23 27.32 10.87
CA CYS A 251 -24.93 26.22 9.94
C CYS A 251 -26.20 25.70 9.24
N GLN A 252 -26.14 25.49 7.92
CA GLN A 252 -27.23 24.93 7.11
C GLN A 252 -26.82 23.54 6.60
N PRO A 253 -27.54 22.47 6.98
CA PRO A 253 -27.09 21.12 6.72
C PRO A 253 -27.26 20.68 5.26
N VAL A 254 -26.33 19.84 4.82
CA VAL A 254 -26.28 19.27 3.48
C VAL A 254 -27.30 18.14 3.36
N ARG A 255 -28.41 18.42 2.68
CA ARG A 255 -29.50 17.44 2.49
C ARG A 255 -29.10 16.32 1.54
N ASN A 256 -29.34 15.08 1.96
CA ASN A 256 -29.30 13.88 1.13
C ASN A 256 -30.37 13.95 0.00
N LYS A 257 -29.98 13.58 -1.22
CA LYS A 257 -30.81 13.62 -2.44
C LYS A 257 -30.61 12.38 -3.33
N SER A 258 -30.82 12.52 -4.64
CA SER A 258 -30.51 11.47 -5.62
C SER A 258 -29.01 11.14 -5.66
N LEU A 259 -28.65 9.92 -6.09
CA LEU A 259 -27.25 9.47 -6.10
C LEU A 259 -26.32 10.37 -6.94
N LEU A 260 -26.81 10.90 -8.07
CA LEU A 260 -26.03 11.81 -8.92
C LEU A 260 -25.83 13.18 -8.26
N GLU A 261 -26.85 13.72 -7.59
CA GLU A 261 -26.71 14.95 -6.82
C GLU A 261 -25.78 14.75 -5.61
N ASN A 262 -25.86 13.63 -4.90
CA ASN A 262 -24.96 13.32 -3.79
C ASN A 262 -23.49 13.19 -4.24
N LEU A 263 -23.23 12.71 -5.47
CA LEU A 263 -21.89 12.70 -6.06
C LEU A 263 -21.39 14.11 -6.41
N TYR A 264 -22.27 14.98 -6.92
CA TYR A 264 -21.93 16.40 -7.14
C TYR A 264 -21.69 17.14 -5.81
N THR A 265 -22.56 16.94 -4.82
CA THR A 265 -22.37 17.42 -3.45
C THR A 265 -21.04 16.95 -2.89
N THR A 266 -20.72 15.65 -2.99
CA THR A 266 -19.43 15.08 -2.56
C THR A 266 -18.23 15.79 -3.18
N TYR A 267 -18.30 16.16 -4.46
CA TYR A 267 -17.27 17.00 -5.08
C TYR A 267 -17.14 18.37 -4.41
N LEU A 268 -18.25 19.04 -4.06
CA LEU A 268 -18.25 20.32 -3.34
C LEU A 268 -17.67 20.21 -1.91
N ILE A 269 -17.88 19.08 -1.22
CA ILE A 269 -17.23 18.81 0.08
C ILE A 269 -15.72 18.71 -0.11
N ILE A 270 -15.28 17.92 -1.09
CA ILE A 270 -13.85 17.67 -1.37
C ILE A 270 -13.12 18.95 -1.81
N THR A 271 -13.79 19.87 -2.52
CA THR A 271 -13.24 21.17 -2.90
C THR A 271 -13.42 22.26 -1.83
N ALA A 272 -14.00 21.94 -0.66
CA ALA A 272 -14.35 22.86 0.41
C ALA A 272 -15.19 24.07 -0.05
N GLN A 273 -16.10 23.83 -1.01
CA GLN A 273 -17.06 24.81 -1.53
C GLN A 273 -18.39 24.84 -0.76
N VAL A 274 -18.67 23.79 0.02
CA VAL A 274 -19.78 23.69 0.97
C VAL A 274 -19.20 23.44 2.38
N TYR A 275 -19.99 23.75 3.41
CA TYR A 275 -19.64 23.53 4.82
C TYR A 275 -20.61 22.52 5.41
N GLU A 276 -20.07 21.46 6.03
CA GLU A 276 -20.83 20.35 6.59
C GLU A 276 -21.15 20.61 8.07
N CYS A 277 -22.39 20.39 8.51
CA CYS A 277 -22.75 20.69 9.90
C CYS A 277 -22.35 19.57 10.88
N THR A 278 -22.09 18.35 10.40
CA THR A 278 -21.89 17.16 11.26
C THR A 278 -20.49 16.52 11.24
N ASP A 279 -19.53 16.98 10.42
CA ASP A 279 -18.13 16.49 10.40
C ASP A 279 -17.31 16.95 11.62
N LEU A 280 -17.90 16.90 12.82
CA LEU A 280 -17.31 17.41 14.07
C LEU A 280 -16.52 16.32 14.79
N ILE A 281 -17.13 15.15 15.00
CA ILE A 281 -16.56 14.05 15.80
C ILE A 281 -15.23 13.56 15.23
N ILE A 282 -14.21 13.54 16.11
CA ILE A 282 -12.80 13.24 15.80
C ILE A 282 -12.30 14.15 14.68
N SER A 283 -11.69 15.31 14.97
CA SER A 283 -11.34 16.29 13.95
C SER A 283 -10.45 15.69 12.84
N GLY A 284 -10.98 15.61 11.61
CA GLY A 284 -10.28 15.06 10.44
C GLY A 284 -9.02 15.87 10.08
N HIS A 285 -9.16 17.20 10.10
CA HIS A 285 -8.07 18.17 9.97
C HIS A 285 -6.93 17.90 10.97
N THR A 286 -7.29 17.59 12.22
CA THR A 286 -6.32 17.30 13.29
C THR A 286 -5.69 15.92 13.14
N ALA A 287 -6.46 14.90 12.78
CA ALA A 287 -5.94 13.55 12.55
C ALA A 287 -4.96 13.51 11.36
N PHE A 288 -5.32 14.16 10.26
CA PHE A 288 -4.49 14.32 9.05
C PHE A 288 -3.16 15.03 9.36
N THR A 289 -3.21 16.21 9.99
CA THR A 289 -2.00 16.96 10.36
C THR A 289 -1.16 16.24 11.41
N THR A 290 -1.75 15.42 12.27
CA THR A 290 -1.03 14.56 13.22
C THR A 290 -0.25 13.45 12.51
N VAL A 291 -0.82 12.82 11.48
CA VAL A 291 -0.09 11.85 10.65
C VAL A 291 1.08 12.54 9.95
N LEU A 292 0.88 13.71 9.33
CA LEU A 292 1.97 14.50 8.73
C LEU A 292 3.06 14.86 9.75
N LYS A 293 2.68 15.34 10.94
CA LYS A 293 3.59 15.63 12.06
C LYS A 293 4.47 14.42 12.37
N PHE A 294 3.88 13.23 12.48
CA PHE A 294 4.63 12.02 12.80
C PHE A 294 5.52 11.52 11.65
N PHE A 295 5.18 11.76 10.37
CA PHE A 295 6.16 11.56 9.29
C PHE A 295 7.44 12.37 9.53
N TRP A 296 7.34 13.64 9.93
CA TRP A 296 8.52 14.44 10.29
C TRP A 296 9.18 13.99 11.60
N MET A 297 8.41 13.66 12.64
CA MET A 297 8.99 13.21 13.92
C MET A 297 9.79 11.90 13.82
N PHE A 298 9.38 10.97 12.95
CA PHE A 298 10.04 9.66 12.80
C PHE A 298 11.03 9.60 11.62
N TYR A 299 10.76 10.23 10.47
CA TYR A 299 11.60 10.10 9.27
C TYR A 299 12.54 11.27 8.98
N GLU A 300 12.50 12.35 9.75
CA GLU A 300 13.57 13.38 9.77
C GLU A 300 14.60 13.06 10.86
N LYS A 301 15.86 13.42 10.66
CA LYS A 301 16.92 13.30 11.68
C LYS A 301 17.16 14.62 12.43
N LYS A 302 16.94 15.76 11.79
CA LYS A 302 17.21 17.10 12.33
C LYS A 302 16.23 17.52 13.42
N ILE A 303 16.69 17.53 14.68
CA ILE A 303 15.87 17.89 15.86
C ILE A 303 15.26 19.30 15.78
N TYR A 304 15.97 20.28 15.21
CA TYR A 304 15.46 21.64 15.05
C TYR A 304 14.25 21.72 14.11
N ILE A 305 14.22 20.91 13.04
CA ILE A 305 13.07 20.80 12.14
C ILE A 305 11.88 20.18 12.88
N LYS A 306 12.11 19.15 13.69
CA LYS A 306 11.08 18.52 14.53
C LYS A 306 10.46 19.52 15.51
N ALA A 307 11.27 20.34 16.18
CA ALA A 307 10.79 21.37 17.11
C ALA A 307 9.94 22.44 16.41
N VAL A 308 10.41 22.99 15.29
CA VAL A 308 9.66 23.99 14.50
C VAL A 308 8.33 23.42 14.00
N LEU A 309 8.33 22.21 13.45
CA LEU A 309 7.10 21.60 12.93
C LEU A 309 6.15 21.13 14.04
N PHE A 310 6.65 20.75 15.21
CA PHE A 310 5.81 20.48 16.39
C PHE A 310 5.06 21.74 16.83
N LEU A 311 5.75 22.89 16.92
CA LEU A 311 5.14 24.18 17.24
C LEU A 311 4.16 24.62 16.15
N TYR A 312 4.49 24.43 14.87
CA TYR A 312 3.58 24.74 13.76
C TYR A 312 2.30 23.88 13.78
N CYS A 313 2.41 22.59 14.15
CA CYS A 313 1.23 21.75 14.35
C CYS A 313 0.38 22.21 15.54
N LEU A 314 1.01 22.61 16.66
CA LEU A 314 0.30 23.15 17.82
C LEU A 314 -0.44 24.46 17.46
N PHE A 315 0.16 25.31 16.65
CA PHE A 315 -0.49 26.49 16.07
C PHE A 315 -1.71 26.11 15.22
N ILE A 316 -1.59 25.14 14.31
CA ILE A 316 -2.74 24.66 13.51
C ILE A 316 -3.86 24.10 14.41
N TYR A 317 -3.53 23.31 15.44
CA TYR A 317 -4.54 22.80 16.39
C TYR A 317 -5.26 23.96 17.11
N GLY A 318 -4.53 24.96 17.59
CA GLY A 318 -5.11 26.15 18.21
C GLY A 318 -6.02 26.93 17.26
N MET A 319 -5.58 27.13 16.01
CA MET A 319 -6.39 27.78 14.96
C MET A 319 -7.70 27.04 14.69
N ILE A 320 -7.70 25.71 14.65
CA ILE A 320 -8.90 24.89 14.42
C ILE A 320 -9.92 25.08 15.56
N VAL A 321 -9.47 25.18 16.81
CA VAL A 321 -10.37 25.40 17.96
C VAL A 321 -10.86 26.85 18.01
N ILE A 322 -9.95 27.83 17.94
CA ILE A 322 -10.28 29.27 18.11
C ILE A 322 -11.18 29.79 16.97
N SER A 323 -11.07 29.22 15.77
CA SER A 323 -11.98 29.52 14.65
C SER A 323 -13.40 28.95 14.79
N ARG A 324 -13.67 28.16 15.84
CA ARG A 324 -14.89 27.35 16.01
C ARG A 324 -15.12 26.33 14.89
N PHE A 325 -14.06 25.86 14.22
CA PHE A 325 -14.18 24.84 13.18
C PHE A 325 -14.40 23.44 13.75
N HIS A 326 -13.85 23.17 14.94
CA HIS A 326 -14.18 21.99 15.77
C HIS A 326 -14.18 22.39 17.25
N TYR A 327 -14.76 21.55 18.13
CA TYR A 327 -14.57 21.69 19.58
C TYR A 327 -13.18 21.18 20.01
N THR A 328 -12.69 21.63 21.17
CA THR A 328 -11.40 21.21 21.74
C THR A 328 -11.33 19.69 21.92
N VAL A 329 -12.43 19.05 22.33
CA VAL A 329 -12.51 17.60 22.49
C VAL A 329 -12.31 16.85 21.17
N ASP A 330 -12.84 17.36 20.06
CA ASP A 330 -12.67 16.75 18.74
C ASP A 330 -11.23 16.87 18.23
N VAL A 331 -10.57 17.99 18.52
CA VAL A 331 -9.15 18.21 18.21
C VAL A 331 -8.27 17.29 19.05
N LEU A 332 -8.51 17.19 20.35
CA LEU A 332 -7.80 16.24 21.23
C LEU A 332 -8.01 14.78 20.78
N MET A 333 -9.25 14.39 20.47
CA MET A 333 -9.56 13.04 19.98
C MET A 333 -8.98 12.79 18.58
N GLY A 334 -8.97 13.79 17.69
CA GLY A 334 -8.31 13.74 16.38
C GLY A 334 -6.80 13.53 16.51
N TYR A 335 -6.15 14.18 17.48
CA TYR A 335 -4.75 13.97 17.79
C TYR A 335 -4.48 12.56 18.33
N VAL A 336 -5.27 12.07 19.30
CA VAL A 336 -5.14 10.71 19.87
C VAL A 336 -5.39 9.64 18.80
N PHE A 337 -6.41 9.81 17.96
CA PHE A 337 -6.79 8.86 16.93
C PHE A 337 -5.75 8.81 15.79
N GLY A 338 -5.32 9.97 15.27
CA GLY A 338 -4.25 10.05 14.27
C GLY A 338 -2.92 9.47 14.79
N SER A 339 -2.61 9.71 16.06
CA SER A 339 -1.43 9.12 16.73
C SER A 339 -1.54 7.60 16.85
N THR A 340 -2.70 7.08 17.27
CA THR A 340 -2.97 5.65 17.40
C THR A 340 -2.83 4.95 16.05
N VAL A 341 -3.44 5.48 14.98
CA VAL A 341 -3.34 4.88 13.64
C VAL A 341 -1.90 4.87 13.14
N PHE A 342 -1.14 5.96 13.33
CA PHE A 342 0.26 6.00 12.93
C PHE A 342 1.10 4.97 13.67
N ILE A 343 1.02 4.92 15.01
CA ILE A 343 1.81 3.99 15.83
C ILE A 343 1.44 2.55 15.48
N PHE A 344 0.14 2.23 15.44
CA PHE A 344 -0.36 0.90 15.11
C PHE A 344 0.11 0.41 13.73
N TYR A 345 0.02 1.27 12.70
CA TYR A 345 0.50 0.94 11.35
C TYR A 345 1.99 0.59 11.36
N HIS A 346 2.82 1.39 12.03
CA HIS A 346 4.27 1.17 12.07
C HIS A 346 4.67 -0.03 12.93
N SER A 347 3.95 -0.31 14.04
CA SER A 347 4.14 -1.54 14.81
C SER A 347 3.82 -2.80 13.99
N LEU A 348 2.71 -2.81 13.24
CA LEU A 348 2.37 -3.93 12.37
C LEU A 348 3.38 -4.10 11.22
N LEU A 349 3.89 -3.01 10.66
CA LEU A 349 4.94 -3.00 9.64
C LEU A 349 6.25 -3.60 10.17
N GLU A 350 6.69 -3.22 11.36
CA GLU A 350 7.89 -3.78 11.99
C GLU A 350 7.73 -5.27 12.30
N ILE A 351 6.57 -5.69 12.81
CA ILE A 351 6.26 -7.12 13.04
C ILE A 351 6.26 -7.88 11.70
N ALA A 352 5.67 -7.31 10.63
CA ALA A 352 5.69 -7.90 9.29
C ALA A 352 7.13 -8.06 8.76
N ALA A 353 7.98 -7.05 8.94
CA ALA A 353 9.36 -7.06 8.50
C ALA A 353 10.19 -8.12 9.26
N LYS A 354 10.10 -8.14 10.59
CA LYS A 354 10.81 -9.09 11.44
C LYS A 354 10.35 -10.53 11.19
N ARG A 355 9.04 -10.76 11.01
CA ARG A 355 8.48 -12.08 10.66
C ARG A 355 8.97 -12.56 9.29
N TYR A 356 8.93 -11.71 8.26
CA TYR A 356 9.39 -12.10 6.93
C TYR A 356 10.91 -12.35 6.90
N ALA A 357 11.71 -11.54 7.59
CA ALA A 357 13.15 -11.78 7.67
C ALA A 357 13.48 -13.13 8.37
N LYS A 358 12.74 -13.51 9.42
CA LYS A 358 12.95 -14.75 10.17
C LYS A 358 12.38 -16.00 9.48
N HIS A 359 11.25 -15.90 8.78
CA HIS A 359 10.49 -17.05 8.28
C HIS A 359 10.24 -17.06 6.76
N ARG A 360 10.70 -16.03 6.01
CA ARG A 360 10.42 -15.81 4.58
C ARG A 360 8.93 -15.88 4.19
N SER A 361 8.05 -15.62 5.16
CA SER A 361 6.59 -15.62 4.99
C SER A 361 5.93 -14.69 6.00
N PHE A 362 4.82 -14.08 5.60
CA PHE A 362 3.94 -13.33 6.52
C PHE A 362 2.96 -14.24 7.28
N SER A 363 2.77 -15.49 6.82
CA SER A 363 1.92 -16.48 7.47
C SER A 363 2.73 -17.39 8.39
N ILE A 364 2.19 -17.64 9.57
CA ILE A 364 2.66 -18.69 10.49
C ILE A 364 1.99 -20.00 10.08
N LYS A 365 2.70 -21.13 10.23
CA LYS A 365 2.12 -22.48 10.30
C LYS A 365 1.95 -22.83 11.78
N ASN A 366 0.73 -23.18 12.19
CA ASN A 366 0.30 -23.60 13.53
C ASN A 366 1.04 -22.98 14.73
N SER A 367 0.55 -21.83 15.19
CA SER A 367 0.88 -21.30 16.50
C SER A 367 0.23 -22.12 17.62
N ASN A 368 0.99 -23.01 18.25
CA ASN A 368 0.66 -23.49 19.60
C ASN A 368 0.60 -22.29 20.58
N TYR A 369 -0.04 -22.45 21.74
CA TYR A 369 -0.24 -21.36 22.72
C TYR A 369 1.06 -20.66 23.20
N ALA A 370 2.24 -21.27 22.98
CA ALA A 370 3.56 -20.66 23.19
C ALA A 370 3.89 -19.49 22.22
N ALA A 371 3.06 -19.18 21.23
CA ALA A 371 3.25 -18.03 20.35
C ALA A 371 2.97 -16.67 21.05
N SER A 372 3.52 -15.59 20.48
CA SER A 372 3.42 -14.24 21.03
C SER A 372 1.97 -13.72 21.07
N PHE A 373 1.70 -12.73 21.93
CA PHE A 373 0.34 -12.21 22.15
C PHE A 373 -0.38 -11.78 20.86
N VAL A 374 0.32 -11.09 19.95
CA VAL A 374 -0.22 -10.62 18.66
C VAL A 374 -0.55 -11.79 17.72
N GLU A 375 0.18 -12.91 17.83
CA GLU A 375 0.05 -14.10 16.97
C GLU A 375 -1.13 -14.99 17.36
N ARG A 376 -1.57 -14.91 18.62
CA ARG A 376 -2.82 -15.54 19.10
C ARG A 376 -4.07 -14.91 18.47
N CYS A 377 -3.95 -13.75 17.83
CA CYS A 377 -5.05 -13.06 17.16
C CYS A 377 -5.02 -13.27 15.63
N ALA A 378 -6.07 -13.90 15.10
CA ALA A 378 -6.25 -14.07 13.65
C ALA A 378 -6.37 -12.73 12.91
N VAL A 379 -7.04 -11.74 13.51
CA VAL A 379 -7.26 -10.41 12.91
C VAL A 379 -5.94 -9.63 12.75
N PHE A 380 -5.11 -9.54 13.79
CA PHE A 380 -3.77 -8.94 13.65
C PHE A 380 -2.89 -9.72 12.67
N THR A 381 -2.98 -11.05 12.65
CA THR A 381 -2.27 -11.88 11.66
C THR A 381 -2.72 -11.60 10.22
N TYR A 382 -3.99 -11.25 9.99
CA TYR A 382 -4.49 -10.82 8.68
C TYR A 382 -4.00 -9.41 8.32
N PHE A 383 -4.04 -8.44 9.25
CA PHE A 383 -3.48 -7.10 9.01
C PHE A 383 -1.97 -7.12 8.70
N ILE A 384 -1.18 -7.97 9.39
CA ILE A 384 0.25 -8.17 9.11
C ILE A 384 0.48 -8.66 7.67
N LYS A 385 -0.37 -9.58 7.17
CA LYS A 385 -0.32 -10.05 5.77
C LYS A 385 -0.66 -8.92 4.79
N ILE A 386 -1.70 -8.13 5.06
CA ILE A 386 -2.08 -6.99 4.21
C ILE A 386 -0.96 -5.96 4.14
N ILE A 387 -0.38 -5.55 5.28
CA ILE A 387 0.67 -4.54 5.30
C ILE A 387 1.94 -5.04 4.60
N GLY A 388 2.37 -6.29 4.86
CA GLY A 388 3.50 -6.89 4.15
C GLY A 388 3.31 -6.96 2.63
N PHE A 389 2.09 -7.28 2.17
CA PHE A 389 1.71 -7.28 0.75
C PHE A 389 1.70 -5.87 0.14
N MET A 390 1.07 -4.90 0.81
CA MET A 390 0.90 -3.53 0.32
C MET A 390 2.21 -2.74 0.27
N GLU A 391 3.12 -2.98 1.21
CA GLU A 391 4.47 -2.40 1.22
C GLU A 391 5.43 -3.02 0.18
N GLY A 392 5.03 -4.13 -0.47
CA GLY A 392 5.95 -4.94 -1.26
C GLY A 392 7.12 -5.47 -0.42
N LEU A 393 6.89 -5.68 0.88
CA LEU A 393 7.93 -5.82 1.90
C LEU A 393 8.80 -7.07 1.68
N GLU A 394 8.20 -8.13 1.16
CA GLU A 394 8.89 -9.33 0.66
C GLU A 394 9.97 -8.96 -0.36
N HIS A 395 9.60 -8.21 -1.40
CA HIS A 395 10.51 -7.87 -2.48
C HIS A 395 11.60 -6.91 -2.01
N ARG A 396 11.26 -5.96 -1.12
CA ARG A 396 12.23 -5.07 -0.48
C ARG A 396 13.24 -5.82 0.37
N LEU A 397 12.79 -6.77 1.21
CA LEU A 397 13.67 -7.56 2.08
C LEU A 397 14.47 -8.63 1.33
N ASN A 398 13.96 -9.13 0.20
CA ASN A 398 14.73 -10.01 -0.68
C ASN A 398 15.82 -9.24 -1.43
N MET A 399 15.50 -8.07 -2.01
CA MET A 399 16.50 -7.19 -2.63
C MET A 399 17.46 -6.57 -1.59
N ALA A 400 17.05 -6.44 -0.34
CA ALA A 400 17.92 -6.06 0.77
C ALA A 400 18.80 -7.21 1.30
N ALA A 401 18.65 -8.43 0.78
CA ALA A 401 19.46 -9.60 1.12
C ALA A 401 20.38 -10.08 -0.02
N SER A 402 20.07 -9.75 -1.28
CA SER A 402 20.94 -10.00 -2.44
C SER A 402 22.18 -9.11 -2.42
N TYR A 403 23.36 -9.68 -2.65
CA TYR A 403 24.64 -9.06 -2.27
C TYR A 403 25.13 -7.88 -3.15
N ASP A 404 24.43 -7.57 -4.25
CA ASP A 404 24.90 -6.67 -5.30
C ASP A 404 24.95 -5.18 -4.90
N LYS A 405 25.89 -4.45 -5.51
CA LYS A 405 26.22 -3.02 -5.25
C LYS A 405 25.07 -2.02 -5.56
N GLU A 406 23.84 -2.50 -5.77
CA GLU A 406 22.61 -1.73 -5.95
C GLU A 406 22.14 -0.96 -4.71
N TRP A 407 22.71 -1.27 -3.54
CA TRP A 407 22.37 -0.79 -2.19
C TRP A 407 21.96 0.68 -2.08
N ASN A 408 22.63 1.56 -2.85
CA ASN A 408 22.39 3.00 -2.89
C ASN A 408 20.93 3.41 -3.19
N CYS A 409 20.09 2.53 -3.73
CA CYS A 409 18.66 2.81 -3.94
C CYS A 409 17.78 2.72 -2.68
N PHE A 410 18.31 2.24 -1.55
CA PHE A 410 17.60 2.26 -0.26
C PHE A 410 18.37 3.02 0.84
N CYS A 411 19.69 2.86 0.94
CA CYS A 411 20.47 3.54 1.96
C CYS A 411 21.94 3.73 1.55
N PRO A 412 22.64 4.73 2.12
CA PRO A 412 24.07 4.95 1.88
C PRO A 412 24.97 4.05 2.75
N CYS A 413 24.45 2.96 3.32
CA CYS A 413 25.24 2.04 4.12
C CYS A 413 26.25 1.29 3.22
N LYS A 414 27.48 1.14 3.69
CA LYS A 414 28.44 0.22 3.05
C LYS A 414 27.87 -1.20 3.09
N PRO A 415 28.05 -2.02 2.03
CA PRO A 415 27.66 -3.43 2.07
C PRO A 415 28.36 -4.12 3.22
N VAL A 416 27.60 -4.70 4.14
CA VAL A 416 28.14 -5.45 5.28
C VAL A 416 28.37 -6.90 4.83
N ASN A 417 29.62 -7.37 4.90
CA ASN A 417 30.00 -8.71 4.45
C ASN A 417 29.15 -9.81 5.12
N ALA A 418 28.31 -10.49 4.32
CA ALA A 418 27.60 -11.77 4.53
C ALA A 418 26.81 -12.02 5.84
N LYS A 419 26.98 -11.22 6.89
CA LYS A 419 26.10 -11.17 8.06
C LYS A 419 24.81 -10.50 7.61
N GLY A 420 23.82 -11.33 7.27
CA GLY A 420 22.59 -10.90 6.64
C GLY A 420 21.72 -9.97 7.51
N LEU A 421 20.52 -9.68 7.01
CA LEU A 421 19.50 -8.86 7.69
C LEU A 421 19.25 -9.28 9.15
N ILE A 422 19.47 -10.57 9.45
CA ILE A 422 19.53 -11.13 10.80
C ILE A 422 20.94 -11.67 11.06
N THR A 423 21.51 -11.34 12.21
CA THR A 423 22.65 -12.05 12.81
C THR A 423 22.14 -12.92 13.97
N LYS A 424 22.29 -14.25 13.87
CA LYS A 424 22.06 -15.14 15.01
C LYS A 424 23.16 -14.96 16.05
N LYS A 425 22.78 -14.93 17.33
CA LYS A 425 23.66 -14.93 18.51
C LYS A 425 23.15 -15.95 19.52
N ARG A 426 24.02 -16.42 20.42
CA ARG A 426 23.65 -17.22 21.60
C ARG A 426 23.91 -16.43 22.88
N THR A 427 23.09 -16.63 23.90
CA THR A 427 23.38 -16.16 25.26
C THR A 427 24.40 -17.09 25.94
N VAL A 428 24.90 -16.69 27.12
CA VAL A 428 25.73 -17.57 27.97
C VAL A 428 24.98 -18.86 28.34
N ASN A 429 23.65 -18.82 28.37
CA ASN A 429 22.76 -19.95 28.64
C ASN A 429 22.43 -20.79 27.38
N ASN A 430 23.18 -20.61 26.27
CA ASN A 430 22.94 -21.23 24.95
C ASN A 430 21.62 -20.85 24.24
N GLU A 431 20.88 -19.85 24.71
CA GLU A 431 19.60 -19.44 24.08
C GLU A 431 19.88 -18.71 22.76
N GLU A 432 19.29 -19.18 21.63
CA GLU A 432 19.44 -18.50 20.34
C GLU A 432 18.52 -17.27 20.22
N TYR A 433 19.12 -16.10 19.97
CA TYR A 433 18.39 -14.88 19.63
C TYR A 433 18.81 -14.30 18.27
N CYS A 434 17.87 -13.59 17.64
CA CYS A 434 18.06 -12.96 16.34
C CYS A 434 18.28 -11.45 16.54
N ASP A 435 19.48 -10.98 16.26
CA ASP A 435 19.82 -9.57 16.19
C ASP A 435 19.58 -9.03 14.77
N PHE A 436 19.18 -7.76 14.64
CA PHE A 436 18.75 -7.15 13.36
C PHE A 436 19.66 -5.96 13.02
N SER A 437 20.21 -5.94 11.81
CA SER A 437 21.16 -4.89 11.40
C SER A 437 20.49 -3.54 11.08
N ASP A 438 21.23 -2.44 11.23
CA ASP A 438 20.78 -1.10 10.79
C ASP A 438 20.29 -1.11 9.33
N HIS A 439 20.94 -1.90 8.48
CA HIS A 439 20.56 -2.12 7.08
C HIS A 439 19.17 -2.76 6.94
N PHE A 440 18.80 -3.71 7.80
CA PHE A 440 17.43 -4.23 7.85
C PHE A 440 16.42 -3.13 8.17
N TYR A 441 16.67 -2.31 9.19
CA TYR A 441 15.78 -1.19 9.52
C TYR A 441 15.71 -0.15 8.38
N HIS A 442 16.84 0.23 7.81
CA HIS A 442 16.90 1.15 6.66
C HIS A 442 16.19 0.60 5.41
N SER A 443 16.17 -0.72 5.19
CA SER A 443 15.53 -1.32 4.01
C SER A 443 14.02 -1.04 3.92
N TYR A 444 13.32 -0.97 5.07
CA TYR A 444 11.89 -0.65 5.14
C TYR A 444 11.61 0.78 5.64
N ALA A 445 12.28 1.26 6.69
CA ALA A 445 12.06 2.59 7.26
C ALA A 445 12.84 3.72 6.55
N GLY A 446 13.94 3.39 5.86
CA GLY A 446 14.87 4.38 5.30
C GLY A 446 15.83 4.97 6.32
N SER A 447 16.88 5.63 5.85
CA SER A 447 17.97 6.18 6.68
C SER A 447 17.65 7.53 7.36
N GLY A 448 16.46 8.10 7.14
CA GLY A 448 16.02 9.40 7.67
C GLY A 448 16.85 10.61 7.22
N SER A 449 17.90 10.40 6.40
CA SER A 449 18.78 11.44 5.86
C SER A 449 18.17 12.10 4.62
N PHE A 450 18.44 13.38 4.44
CA PHE A 450 18.13 14.13 3.22
C PHE A 450 18.98 13.59 2.05
N ASP A 451 18.35 13.23 0.93
CA ASP A 451 19.03 12.66 -0.24
C ASP A 451 18.53 13.28 -1.55
N LEU A 452 19.45 13.64 -2.43
CA LEU A 452 19.21 14.27 -3.73
C LEU A 452 19.14 13.26 -4.89
N SER A 453 19.24 11.94 -4.63
CA SER A 453 19.21 10.90 -5.67
C SER A 453 17.98 10.97 -6.58
N THR A 454 16.78 11.15 -6.00
CA THR A 454 15.53 11.25 -6.76
C THR A 454 15.49 12.50 -7.63
N LEU A 455 15.90 13.67 -7.11
CA LEU A 455 16.01 14.89 -7.91
C LEU A 455 17.03 14.73 -9.05
N LYS A 456 18.21 14.14 -8.80
CA LYS A 456 19.21 13.84 -9.82
C LYS A 456 18.66 12.91 -10.91
N ASN A 457 17.89 11.88 -10.53
CA ASN A 457 17.26 10.95 -11.47
C ASN A 457 16.18 11.64 -12.33
N ILE A 458 15.37 12.53 -11.74
CA ILE A 458 14.38 13.33 -12.47
C ILE A 458 15.08 14.26 -13.47
N VAL A 459 16.10 15.02 -13.03
CA VAL A 459 16.87 15.92 -13.91
C VAL A 459 17.58 15.17 -15.03
N ASN A 460 18.17 13.99 -14.76
CA ASN A 460 18.78 13.15 -15.81
C ASN A 460 17.73 12.65 -16.81
N LYS A 461 16.54 12.24 -16.36
CA LYS A 461 15.45 11.80 -17.24
C LYS A 461 14.89 12.94 -18.08
N ILE A 462 14.80 14.16 -17.54
CA ILE A 462 14.42 15.37 -18.29
C ILE A 462 15.50 15.69 -19.35
N LYS A 463 16.79 15.70 -18.99
CA LYS A 463 17.90 15.92 -19.95
C LYS A 463 17.93 14.88 -21.08
N TYR A 464 17.53 13.64 -20.80
CA TYR A 464 17.35 12.60 -21.82
C TYR A 464 16.16 12.89 -22.74
N LEU A 465 14.98 13.22 -22.17
CA LEU A 465 13.77 13.55 -22.94
C LEU A 465 13.92 14.82 -23.79
N CYS A 466 14.69 15.81 -23.32
CA CYS A 466 15.03 17.03 -24.05
C CYS A 466 16.22 16.87 -25.02
N GLY A 467 16.71 15.65 -25.28
CA GLY A 467 17.80 15.39 -26.23
C GLY A 467 19.21 15.86 -25.80
N ILE A 468 19.34 16.57 -24.67
CA ILE A 468 20.59 17.12 -24.13
C ILE A 468 21.61 16.02 -23.75
N ARG A 469 21.15 14.77 -23.55
CA ARG A 469 22.01 13.63 -23.24
C ARG A 469 21.63 12.42 -24.10
N LYS A 470 22.49 12.07 -25.07
CA LYS A 470 22.35 10.83 -25.84
C LYS A 470 22.41 9.61 -24.91
N LYS A 471 21.84 8.52 -25.39
CA LYS A 471 21.93 7.20 -24.78
C LYS A 471 23.31 6.62 -25.09
N ASN A 472 24.10 6.41 -24.05
CA ASN A 472 25.16 5.41 -24.02
C ASN A 472 24.59 4.25 -23.20
#